data_AF-A0A6G1HPF9-F1
#
_entry.id   AF-A0A6G1HPF9-F1
#
_cell.length_a   1.000
_cell.length_b   1.000
_cell.length_c   1.000
_cell.angle_alpha   90.00
_cell.angle_beta   90.00
_cell.angle_gamma   90.00
#
_symmetry.space_group_name_H-M   'P 1'
#
loop_
_entity.id
_entity.type
_entity.pdbx_description
1 polymer ?
#
loop_
_entity_poly.entity_id
_entity_poly.type
_entity_poly.pdbx_seq_one_letter_code
_entity_poly.pdbx_strand_id
1 'polypeptide(L)'
;MGAAPGHDAHMLYTVSGVQILALVDGFEELEARVPAGKEKIAKFIAGLQDPATGTFFGDQYGEPDTRFLYGALNALSLLGRLDLVDVPRAVTYIESCANPDGGYGNSPGAESHSGQIFTCFAALSIADRLDTVDTEHLAGWLSERQVSEGEGKGGLNGRPEKKDVTV
;
A
#
# COMPACT_ATOMS: atom_id res chain seq x y z
N MET A 1 -13.54 5.65 8.15
CA MET A 1 -14.92 5.24 7.80
C MET A 1 -15.03 3.73 7.98
N GLY A 2 -16.19 3.23 8.42
CA GLY A 2 -16.47 1.79 8.51
C GLY A 2 -17.15 1.27 7.24
N ALA A 3 -17.35 -0.05 7.16
CA ALA A 3 -17.98 -0.71 6.00
C ALA A 3 -19.43 -0.25 5.73
N ALA A 4 -20.12 0.22 6.77
CA ALA A 4 -21.50 0.68 6.75
C ALA A 4 -21.73 1.75 7.84
N PRO A 5 -22.83 2.53 7.80
CA PRO A 5 -23.18 3.45 8.88
C PRO A 5 -23.22 2.75 10.24
N GLY A 6 -22.43 3.24 11.20
CA GLY A 6 -22.34 2.66 12.55
C GLY A 6 -21.31 1.55 12.74
N HIS A 7 -20.58 1.14 11.69
CA HIS A 7 -19.45 0.21 11.84
C HIS A 7 -18.16 0.93 12.24
N ASP A 8 -17.28 0.20 12.93
CA ASP A 8 -15.97 0.68 13.32
C ASP A 8 -15.12 1.10 12.11
N ALA A 9 -14.33 2.15 12.31
CA ALA A 9 -13.44 2.64 11.27
C ALA A 9 -12.30 1.64 11.04
N HIS A 10 -12.06 1.32 9.77
CA HIS A 10 -10.98 0.43 9.37
C HIS A 10 -10.15 1.07 8.26
N MET A 11 -8.86 0.75 8.19
CA MET A 11 -7.90 1.30 7.22
C MET A 11 -8.40 1.13 5.79
N LEU A 12 -8.78 -0.09 5.41
CA LEU A 12 -9.23 -0.42 4.04
C LEU A 12 -10.34 0.50 3.52
N TYR A 13 -11.47 0.61 4.23
CA TYR A 13 -12.59 1.45 3.80
C TYR A 13 -12.25 2.93 3.81
N THR A 14 -11.39 3.35 4.74
CA THR A 14 -10.96 4.75 4.84
C THR A 14 -10.10 5.14 3.64
N VAL A 15 -9.11 4.33 3.30
CA VAL A 15 -8.24 4.55 2.13
C VAL A 15 -9.06 4.55 0.84
N SER A 16 -9.94 3.56 0.63
CA SER A 16 -10.80 3.53 -0.55
C SER A 16 -11.73 4.74 -0.62
N GLY A 17 -12.27 5.19 0.50
CA GLY A 17 -13.07 6.42 0.55
C GLY A 17 -12.29 7.67 0.15
N VAL A 18 -11.03 7.80 0.59
CA VAL A 18 -10.14 8.89 0.16
C VAL A 18 -9.85 8.82 -1.33
N GLN A 19 -9.59 7.63 -1.88
CA GLN A 19 -9.37 7.43 -3.32
C GLN A 19 -10.60 7.80 -4.15
N ILE A 20 -11.81 7.42 -3.71
CA ILE A 20 -13.06 7.81 -4.37
C ILE A 20 -13.24 9.33 -4.33
N LEU A 21 -13.03 9.96 -3.18
CA LEU A 21 -13.12 11.42 -3.05
C LEU A 21 -12.13 12.12 -3.99
N ALA A 22 -10.89 11.61 -4.08
CA ALA A 22 -9.91 12.15 -5.02
C ALA A 22 -10.34 11.97 -6.49
N LEU A 23 -10.92 10.80 -6.83
CA LEU A 23 -11.36 10.49 -8.19
C LEU A 23 -12.51 11.39 -8.67
N VAL A 24 -13.40 11.80 -7.76
CA VAL A 24 -14.59 12.61 -8.08
C VAL A 24 -14.43 14.08 -7.70
N ASP A 25 -13.20 14.53 -7.37
CA ASP A 25 -12.90 15.88 -6.86
C ASP A 25 -13.77 16.30 -5.64
N GLY A 26 -14.15 15.33 -4.82
CA GLY A 26 -15.14 15.49 -3.74
C GLY A 26 -14.61 16.06 -2.42
N PHE A 27 -13.33 16.47 -2.34
CA PHE A 27 -12.75 16.95 -1.08
C PHE A 27 -13.36 18.28 -0.59
N GLU A 28 -13.78 19.16 -1.50
CA GLU A 28 -14.45 20.41 -1.13
C GLU A 28 -15.82 20.13 -0.48
N GLU A 29 -16.59 19.18 -1.03
CA GLU A 29 -17.86 18.76 -0.46
C GLU A 29 -17.67 18.09 0.92
N LEU A 30 -16.61 17.27 1.07
CA LEU A 30 -16.26 16.69 2.36
C LEU A 30 -16.04 17.77 3.42
N GLU A 31 -15.23 18.80 3.12
CA GLU A 31 -14.95 19.88 4.07
C GLU A 31 -16.19 20.74 4.37
N ALA A 32 -17.06 20.95 3.38
CA ALA A 32 -18.33 21.66 3.59
C ALA A 32 -19.29 20.91 4.54
N ARG A 33 -19.29 19.56 4.48
CA ARG A 33 -20.18 18.71 5.28
C ARG A 33 -19.59 18.31 6.63
N VAL A 34 -18.27 18.15 6.69
CA VAL A 34 -17.52 17.70 7.86
C VAL A 34 -16.40 18.69 8.11
N PRO A 35 -16.54 19.59 9.10
CA PRO A 35 -15.50 20.55 9.43
C PRO A 35 -14.18 19.84 9.75
N ALA A 36 -13.10 20.24 9.07
CA ALA A 36 -11.77 19.63 9.15
C ALA A 36 -11.81 18.13 8.79
N GLY A 37 -12.56 17.78 7.75
CA GLY A 37 -12.79 16.40 7.33
C GLY A 37 -11.50 15.70 6.91
N LYS A 38 -10.71 16.34 6.05
CA LYS A 38 -9.41 15.81 5.61
C LYS A 38 -8.45 15.60 6.77
N GLU A 39 -8.38 16.58 7.68
CA GLU A 39 -7.55 16.54 8.89
C GLU A 39 -7.92 15.36 9.80
N LYS A 40 -9.22 15.15 10.05
CA LYS A 40 -9.71 14.06 10.89
C LYS A 40 -9.36 12.69 10.30
N ILE A 41 -9.54 12.54 8.98
CA ILE A 41 -9.17 11.31 8.27
C ILE A 41 -7.66 11.08 8.34
N ALA A 42 -6.86 12.11 8.05
CA ALA A 42 -5.41 12.02 8.08
C ALA A 42 -4.89 11.64 9.47
N LYS A 43 -5.42 12.25 10.54
CA LYS A 43 -5.08 11.92 11.94
C LYS A 43 -5.46 10.50 12.31
N PHE A 44 -6.61 10.01 11.85
CA PHE A 44 -7.01 8.62 12.06
C PHE A 44 -6.01 7.66 11.40
N ILE A 45 -5.65 7.88 10.14
CA ILE A 45 -4.67 7.05 9.42
C ILE A 45 -3.31 7.11 10.10
N ALA A 46 -2.83 8.30 10.45
CA ALA A 46 -1.54 8.49 11.11
C ALA A 46 -1.48 7.81 12.49
N GLY A 47 -2.59 7.81 13.23
CA GLY A 47 -2.69 7.12 14.53
C GLY A 47 -2.62 5.59 14.45
N LEU A 48 -2.70 5.01 13.25
CA LEU A 48 -2.55 3.57 13.03
C LEU A 48 -1.11 3.17 12.69
N GLN A 49 -0.18 4.12 12.57
CA GLN A 49 1.23 3.80 12.34
C GLN A 49 1.84 3.16 13.61
N ASP A 50 2.46 2.00 13.45
CA ASP A 50 3.26 1.38 14.50
C ASP A 50 4.57 2.18 14.68
N PRO A 51 4.80 2.82 15.83
CA PRO A 51 6.03 3.56 16.08
C PRO A 51 7.25 2.64 16.17
N ALA A 52 7.10 1.34 16.43
CA ALA A 52 8.23 0.41 16.48
C ALA A 52 8.75 0.11 15.08
N THR A 53 7.86 -0.35 14.18
CA THR A 53 8.24 -0.84 12.86
C THR A 53 8.05 0.16 11.72
N GLY A 54 7.18 1.16 11.87
CA GLY A 54 6.75 2.06 10.79
C GLY A 54 5.65 1.48 9.91
N THR A 55 5.21 0.24 10.17
CA THR A 55 4.05 -0.37 9.51
C THR A 55 2.74 0.25 9.98
N PHE A 56 1.61 -0.18 9.42
CA PHE A 56 0.29 0.32 9.80
C PHE A 56 -0.63 -0.84 10.17
N PHE A 57 -1.45 -0.63 11.17
CA PHE A 57 -2.51 -1.56 11.55
C PHE A 57 -3.78 -1.32 10.72
N GLY A 58 -4.55 -2.38 10.48
CA GLY A 58 -5.86 -2.29 9.82
C GLY A 58 -6.91 -1.60 10.71
N ASP A 59 -6.82 -1.83 12.00
CA ASP A 59 -7.65 -1.26 13.06
C ASP A 59 -6.91 -1.33 14.40
N GLN A 60 -7.61 -1.02 15.49
CA GLN A 60 -7.10 -1.07 16.86
C GLN A 60 -6.75 -2.48 17.38
N TYR A 61 -7.08 -3.55 16.64
CA TYR A 61 -6.88 -4.95 17.04
C TYR A 61 -5.62 -5.59 16.42
N GLY A 62 -4.93 -4.89 15.52
CA GLY A 62 -3.47 -4.98 15.44
C GLY A 62 -2.83 -6.06 14.56
N GLU A 63 -3.43 -6.45 13.43
CA GLU A 63 -2.73 -7.27 12.43
C GLU A 63 -1.88 -6.36 11.51
N PRO A 64 -0.53 -6.42 11.54
CA PRO A 64 0.33 -5.65 10.66
C PRO A 64 0.38 -6.28 9.26
N ASP A 65 0.12 -5.48 8.23
CA ASP A 65 0.22 -5.89 6.84
C ASP A 65 0.77 -4.74 5.99
N THR A 66 1.77 -5.02 5.17
CA THR A 66 2.38 -4.07 4.21
C THR A 66 1.37 -3.44 3.24
N ARG A 67 0.21 -4.07 3.01
CA ARG A 67 -0.91 -3.46 2.26
C ARG A 67 -1.49 -2.24 2.96
N PHE A 68 -1.53 -2.25 4.29
CA PHE A 68 -1.96 -1.09 5.07
C PHE A 68 -0.93 0.04 5.00
N LEU A 69 0.36 -0.29 4.93
CA LEU A 69 1.43 0.68 4.74
C LEU A 69 1.25 1.45 3.41
N TYR A 70 1.11 0.75 2.29
CA TYR A 70 0.82 1.40 1.00
C TYR A 70 -0.47 2.21 1.06
N GLY A 71 -1.56 1.63 1.56
CA GLY A 71 -2.86 2.31 1.63
C GLY A 71 -2.79 3.60 2.44
N ALA A 72 -2.10 3.58 3.58
CA ALA A 72 -1.91 4.74 4.44
C ALA A 72 -1.12 5.84 3.74
N LEU A 73 0.05 5.51 3.16
CA LEU A 73 0.86 6.50 2.44
C LEU A 73 0.12 7.07 1.23
N ASN A 74 -0.61 6.24 0.47
CA ASN A 74 -1.41 6.69 -0.66
C ASN A 74 -2.50 7.69 -0.24
N ALA A 75 -3.29 7.34 0.78
CA ALA A 75 -4.34 8.22 1.28
C ALA A 75 -3.77 9.51 1.89
N LEU A 76 -2.70 9.43 2.68
CA LEU A 76 -2.04 10.62 3.25
C LEU A 76 -1.45 11.50 2.16
N SER A 77 -0.86 10.93 1.10
CA SER A 77 -0.38 11.69 -0.05
C SER A 77 -1.51 12.45 -0.76
N LEU A 78 -2.65 11.79 -1.01
CA LEU A 78 -3.83 12.43 -1.63
C LEU A 78 -4.41 13.54 -0.74
N LEU A 79 -4.34 13.37 0.58
CA LEU A 79 -4.77 14.39 1.54
C LEU A 79 -3.75 15.53 1.69
N GLY A 80 -2.52 15.37 1.19
CA GLY A 80 -1.41 16.30 1.35
C GLY A 80 -0.82 16.29 2.78
N ARG A 81 -0.83 15.12 3.44
CA ARG A 81 -0.58 14.96 4.88
C ARG A 81 0.40 13.86 5.27
N LEU A 82 1.38 13.62 4.41
CA LEU A 82 2.50 12.72 4.72
C LEU A 82 3.33 13.22 5.93
N ASP A 83 3.26 14.52 6.26
CA ASP A 83 3.92 15.13 7.43
C ASP A 83 3.47 14.55 8.78
N LEU A 84 2.33 13.85 8.81
CA LEU A 84 1.78 13.27 10.03
C LEU A 84 2.39 11.93 10.43
N VAL A 85 3.21 11.31 9.58
CA VAL A 85 3.74 9.95 9.80
C VAL A 85 5.26 9.90 9.64
N ASP A 86 5.88 8.91 10.26
CA ASP A 86 7.31 8.60 10.10
C ASP A 86 7.52 7.85 8.78
N VAL A 87 7.56 8.59 7.66
CA VAL A 87 7.82 8.05 6.33
C VAL A 87 9.19 7.34 6.27
N PRO A 88 10.29 7.89 6.80
CA PRO A 88 11.59 7.20 6.80
C PRO A 88 11.54 5.81 7.43
N ARG A 89 10.84 5.65 8.57
CA ARG A 89 10.70 4.34 9.21
C ARG A 89 9.87 3.35 8.38
N ALA A 90 8.80 3.82 7.74
CA ALA A 90 8.03 3.00 6.79
C ALA A 90 8.91 2.52 5.62
N VAL A 91 9.77 3.40 5.10
CA VAL A 91 10.74 3.04 4.05
C VAL A 91 11.75 2.00 4.54
N THR A 92 12.34 2.17 5.73
CA THR A 92 13.25 1.17 6.31
C THR A 92 12.57 -0.21 6.44
N TYR A 93 11.29 -0.26 6.80
CA TYR A 93 10.56 -1.52 6.87
C TYR A 93 10.40 -2.16 5.48
N ILE A 94 10.03 -1.38 4.46
CA ILE A 94 9.92 -1.88 3.07
C ILE A 94 11.27 -2.42 2.58
N GLU A 95 12.37 -1.71 2.82
CA GLU A 95 13.71 -2.15 2.46
C GLU A 95 14.04 -3.51 3.10
N SER A 96 13.62 -3.73 4.35
CA SER A 96 13.83 -5.02 5.03
C SER A 96 12.98 -6.19 4.47
N CYS A 97 11.96 -5.88 3.66
CA CYS A 97 11.14 -6.88 2.95
C CYS A 97 11.68 -7.23 1.56
N ALA A 98 12.73 -6.55 1.09
CA ALA A 98 13.35 -6.83 -0.21
C ALA A 98 14.11 -8.17 -0.19
N ASN A 99 14.01 -8.91 -1.29
CA ASN A 99 14.64 -10.21 -1.47
C ASN A 99 15.77 -10.17 -2.52
N PRO A 100 16.69 -11.14 -2.52
CA PRO A 100 17.78 -11.21 -3.51
C PRO A 100 17.32 -11.33 -4.97
N ASP A 101 16.05 -11.70 -5.21
CA ASP A 101 15.45 -11.78 -6.54
C ASP A 101 14.90 -10.42 -7.04
N GLY A 102 15.13 -9.33 -6.30
CA GLY A 102 14.61 -8.00 -6.57
C GLY A 102 13.14 -7.79 -6.17
N GLY A 103 12.46 -8.85 -5.74
CA GLY A 103 11.07 -8.80 -5.28
C GLY A 103 10.92 -8.41 -3.81
N TYR A 104 9.67 -8.35 -3.35
CA TYR A 104 9.31 -8.01 -1.98
C TYR A 104 8.36 -9.03 -1.37
N GLY A 105 8.63 -9.41 -0.11
CA GLY A 105 7.76 -10.20 0.73
C GLY A 105 6.71 -9.37 1.49
N ASN A 106 5.76 -10.03 2.15
CA ASN A 106 4.79 -9.36 3.05
C ASN A 106 5.39 -8.99 4.42
N SER A 107 6.55 -9.56 4.75
CA SER A 107 7.35 -9.26 5.93
C SER A 107 8.81 -9.63 5.64
N PRO A 108 9.77 -9.20 6.47
CA PRO A 108 11.17 -9.54 6.28
C PRO A 108 11.41 -11.05 6.20
N GLY A 109 12.07 -11.49 5.12
CA GLY A 109 12.35 -12.90 4.85
C GLY A 109 11.20 -13.71 4.24
N ALA A 110 10.05 -13.10 3.97
CA ALA A 110 8.95 -13.77 3.28
C ALA A 110 9.17 -13.82 1.75
N GLU A 111 8.56 -14.80 1.10
CA GLU A 111 8.65 -15.02 -0.36
C GLU A 111 8.15 -13.81 -1.17
N SER A 112 8.87 -13.48 -2.24
CA SER A 112 8.48 -12.45 -3.21
C SER A 112 7.12 -12.73 -3.85
N HIS A 113 6.25 -11.72 -3.84
CA HIS A 113 4.89 -11.83 -4.40
C HIS A 113 4.51 -10.56 -5.16
N SER A 114 3.93 -10.70 -6.35
CA SER A 114 3.53 -9.57 -7.21
C SER A 114 2.67 -8.52 -6.49
N GLY A 115 1.70 -8.95 -5.67
CA GLY A 115 0.87 -8.02 -4.90
C GLY A 115 1.68 -7.26 -3.83
N GLN A 116 2.72 -7.87 -3.27
CA GLN A 116 3.60 -7.22 -2.29
C GLN A 116 4.61 -6.30 -2.95
N ILE A 117 5.12 -6.70 -4.12
CA ILE A 117 5.93 -5.86 -4.98
C ILE A 117 5.16 -4.59 -5.35
N PHE A 118 3.89 -4.72 -5.77
CA PHE A 118 3.06 -3.55 -6.08
C PHE A 118 2.96 -2.60 -4.89
N THR A 119 2.61 -3.10 -3.70
CA THR A 119 2.44 -2.25 -2.52
C THR A 119 3.75 -1.60 -2.08
N CYS A 120 4.86 -2.35 -2.07
CA CYS A 120 6.16 -1.83 -1.69
C CYS A 120 6.67 -0.78 -2.69
N PHE A 121 6.61 -1.08 -4.00
CA PHE A 121 7.05 -0.17 -5.05
C PHE A 121 6.21 1.11 -5.09
N ALA A 122 4.89 1.00 -4.97
CA ALA A 122 4.01 2.17 -4.96
C ALA A 122 4.23 3.03 -3.70
N ALA A 123 4.45 2.41 -2.53
CA ALA A 123 4.78 3.11 -1.30
C ALA A 123 6.13 3.86 -1.41
N LEU A 124 7.17 3.22 -1.98
CA LEU A 124 8.46 3.86 -2.24
C LEU A 124 8.35 5.01 -3.25
N SER A 125 7.50 4.86 -4.27
CA SER A 125 7.21 5.94 -5.22
C SER A 125 6.55 7.14 -4.55
N ILE A 126 5.62 6.94 -3.63
CA ILE A 126 4.98 8.01 -2.87
C ILE A 126 5.98 8.68 -1.91
N ALA A 127 6.88 7.89 -1.33
CA ALA A 127 7.92 8.37 -0.42
C ALA A 127 9.10 9.05 -1.10
N ASP A 128 9.11 9.13 -2.45
CA ASP A 128 10.25 9.58 -3.25
C ASP A 128 11.55 8.83 -2.94
N ARG A 129 11.43 7.50 -2.80
CA ARG A 129 12.53 6.59 -2.43
C ARG A 129 12.70 5.43 -3.41
N LEU A 130 12.46 5.67 -4.70
CA LEU A 130 12.73 4.67 -5.74
C LEU A 130 14.24 4.41 -5.94
N ASP A 131 15.11 5.26 -5.38
CA ASP A 131 16.57 5.07 -5.35
C ASP A 131 17.00 3.78 -4.62
N THR A 132 16.13 3.22 -3.79
CA THR A 132 16.40 2.02 -2.98
C THR A 132 16.01 0.72 -3.69
N VAL A 133 15.30 0.84 -4.82
CA VAL A 133 14.79 -0.31 -5.55
C VAL A 133 15.86 -0.85 -6.48
N ASP A 134 16.14 -2.15 -6.37
CA ASP A 134 16.93 -2.88 -7.37
C ASP A 134 16.10 -3.04 -8.64
N THR A 135 16.11 -1.99 -9.46
CA THR A 135 15.25 -1.87 -10.64
C THR A 135 15.58 -2.92 -11.70
N GLU A 136 16.85 -3.34 -11.80
CA GLU A 136 17.28 -4.34 -12.77
C GLU A 136 16.70 -5.72 -12.44
N HIS A 137 16.91 -6.19 -11.21
CA HIS A 137 16.37 -7.48 -10.78
C HIS A 137 14.85 -7.45 -10.71
N LEU A 138 14.25 -6.36 -10.21
CA LEU A 138 12.80 -6.24 -10.12
C LEU A 138 12.14 -6.26 -11.51
N ALA A 139 12.71 -5.56 -12.50
CA ALA A 139 12.19 -5.57 -13.87
C ALA A 139 12.29 -6.97 -14.50
N GLY A 140 13.40 -7.69 -14.28
CA GLY A 140 13.55 -9.08 -14.69
C GLY A 140 12.49 -9.97 -14.04
N TRP A 141 12.32 -9.87 -12.72
CA TRP A 141 11.33 -10.62 -11.95
C TRP A 141 9.91 -10.41 -12.49
N LEU A 142 9.52 -9.16 -12.76
CA LEU A 142 8.19 -8.82 -13.30
C LEU A 142 8.00 -9.33 -14.73
N SER A 143 9.03 -9.23 -15.58
CA SER A 143 8.98 -9.73 -16.95
C SER A 143 8.73 -11.25 -16.99
N GLU A 144 9.29 -11.99 -16.04
CA GLU A 144 9.12 -13.44 -15.92
C GLU A 144 7.75 -13.87 -15.36
N ARG A 145 6.86 -12.92 -15.01
CA ARG A 145 5.48 -13.23 -14.60
C ARG A 145 4.52 -13.36 -15.77
N GLN A 146 4.91 -12.94 -16.97
CA GLN A 146 4.08 -13.11 -18.16
C GLN A 146 4.12 -14.55 -18.65
N VAL A 147 2.96 -15.21 -18.72
CA VAL A 147 2.88 -16.59 -19.18
C VAL A 147 3.02 -16.63 -20.71
N SER A 148 4.06 -17.31 -21.16
CA SER A 148 4.46 -17.38 -22.58
C SER A 148 3.66 -18.42 -23.37
N GLU A 149 3.17 -19.48 -22.72
CA GLU A 149 2.57 -20.65 -23.36
C GLU A 149 1.45 -21.28 -22.50
N GLY A 150 0.56 -22.06 -23.13
CA GLY A 150 -0.51 -22.80 -22.42
C GLY A 150 -1.80 -22.02 -22.17
N GLU A 151 -2.70 -22.60 -21.37
CA GLU A 151 -3.91 -21.92 -20.87
C GLU A 151 -3.51 -20.77 -19.94
N GLY A 152 -3.82 -19.53 -20.34
CA GLY A 152 -3.38 -18.32 -19.63
C GLY A 152 -2.27 -17.53 -20.33
N LYS A 153 -1.82 -17.97 -21.52
CA LYS A 153 -0.89 -17.21 -22.37
C LYS A 153 -1.28 -15.73 -22.50
N GLY A 154 -0.34 -14.86 -22.21
CA GLY A 154 -0.52 -13.40 -22.21
C GLY A 154 -1.03 -12.82 -20.88
N GLY A 155 -1.46 -13.67 -19.94
CA GLY A 155 -1.76 -13.31 -18.55
C GLY A 155 -0.51 -13.17 -17.68
N LEU A 156 -0.73 -12.85 -16.40
CA LEU A 156 0.30 -12.72 -15.39
C LEU A 156 0.07 -13.73 -14.26
N ASN A 157 1.15 -14.34 -13.75
CA ASN A 157 1.13 -15.10 -12.51
C ASN A 157 1.58 -14.26 -11.31
N GLY A 158 0.99 -14.55 -10.14
CA GLY A 158 1.25 -13.78 -8.93
C GLY A 158 2.56 -14.15 -8.22
N ARG A 159 3.07 -15.35 -8.49
CA ARG A 159 4.31 -15.96 -7.96
C ARG A 159 4.92 -16.90 -8.99
N PRO A 160 6.23 -17.15 -8.94
CA PRO A 160 6.86 -18.24 -9.68
C PRO A 160 6.10 -19.56 -9.48
N GLU A 161 6.00 -20.36 -10.55
CA GLU A 161 5.38 -21.71 -10.56
C GLU A 161 3.88 -21.80 -10.19
N LYS A 162 3.18 -20.67 -10.02
CA LYS A 162 1.72 -20.68 -9.82
C LYS A 162 0.99 -20.40 -11.12
N LYS A 163 -0.20 -21.00 -11.24
CA LYS A 163 -1.11 -20.78 -12.37
C LYS A 163 -1.45 -19.30 -12.50
N ASP A 164 -1.72 -18.87 -13.73
CA ASP A 164 -2.15 -17.51 -14.03
C ASP A 164 -3.28 -17.06 -13.13
N VAL A 165 -3.18 -15.79 -12.70
CA VAL A 165 -4.22 -15.12 -11.93
C VAL A 165 -4.56 -13.86 -12.70
N THR A 166 -5.28 -14.01 -13.80
CA THR A 166 -5.78 -12.85 -14.55
C THR A 166 -7.24 -12.59 -14.17
N VAL A 167 -7.36 -11.51 -13.41
CA VAL A 167 -8.37 -10.42 -13.38
C VAL A 167 -9.69 -10.64 -14.12
#